data_AF-A0A8S3X539-F1
#
_entry.id   AF-A0A8S3X539-F1
#
_cell.length_a   1.000
_cell.length_b   1.000
_cell.length_c   1.000
_cell.angle_alpha   90.00
_cell.angle_beta   90.00
_cell.angle_gamma   90.00
#
_symmetry.space_group_name_H-M   'P 1'
#
loop_
_entity.id
_entity.type
_entity.pdbx_description
1 polymer ?
#
loop_
_entity_poly.entity_id
_entity_poly.type
_entity_poly.pdbx_seq_one_letter_code
_entity_poly.pdbx_strand_id
1 'polypeptide(L)'
;MIFCEKCKNLPPENKIIFEQTPEYKNHIGDKEKCKQLFLEDQKMSKLTDSNSLCVSFDLEKVLNTPHGKSVTLYYSRKYAYYNESIYESGTREGYCYLWGECDGKRGCNEIVTVLFNYLIMVDQRGTHTEINLYSDSCAGQNRNRAMISMIIHFLKTAITITKIKVTYLLPGHTMMPVDSIHSTIESFVRNKIVWAPSEWPTMLTNARNKPRNYNVNVLNYGDFMDWKNFSQALLPAKFKINFNSLRVVQFHKNNPIVKFQYGFFEDSDNYEINMDFIIRSRANKAIVEKGPTPLYAEELKLSLAKYKDLQDLCNKNVIPNRYHQEYLSMKHDENVRDALAETDEDEEN
;
A
#
# COMPACT_ATOMS: atom_id res chain seq x y z
N MET A 1 15.42 6.66 -4.37
CA MET A 1 16.60 5.86 -4.73
C MET A 1 17.63 6.69 -5.49
N ILE A 2 17.20 7.43 -6.52
CA ILE A 2 18.02 8.28 -7.40
C ILE A 2 19.05 9.16 -6.69
N PHE A 3 18.72 9.86 -5.59
CA PHE A 3 19.66 10.79 -4.93
C PHE A 3 20.91 10.09 -4.36
N CYS A 4 20.73 8.97 -3.65
CA CYS A 4 21.85 8.21 -3.11
C CYS A 4 22.58 7.41 -4.17
N GLU A 5 21.86 6.87 -5.16
CA GLU A 5 22.48 6.12 -6.24
C GLU A 5 23.33 7.04 -7.15
N LYS A 6 22.84 8.25 -7.40
CA LYS A 6 23.61 9.33 -8.05
C LYS A 6 24.90 9.59 -7.29
N CYS A 7 24.84 9.75 -5.96
CA CYS A 7 26.05 9.96 -5.14
C CYS A 7 27.05 8.80 -5.23
N LYS A 8 26.58 7.54 -5.23
CA LYS A 8 27.45 6.36 -5.37
C LYS A 8 28.18 6.32 -6.72
N ASN A 9 27.49 6.73 -7.78
CA ASN A 9 27.99 6.66 -9.16
C ASN A 9 28.78 7.89 -9.59
N LEU A 10 28.95 8.89 -8.72
CA LEU A 10 29.83 10.03 -9.00
C LEU A 10 31.31 9.62 -8.92
N PRO A 11 32.18 10.18 -9.79
CA PRO A 11 33.63 10.09 -9.63
C PRO A 11 34.07 10.57 -8.23
N PRO A 12 35.15 10.02 -7.64
CA PRO A 12 35.58 10.33 -6.27
C PRO A 12 35.71 11.84 -5.98
N GLU A 13 36.27 12.59 -6.92
CA GLU A 13 36.45 14.05 -6.83
C GLU A 13 35.11 14.79 -6.77
N ASN A 14 34.12 14.37 -7.56
CA ASN A 14 32.80 14.99 -7.60
C ASN A 14 31.93 14.56 -6.42
N LYS A 15 32.20 13.38 -5.87
CA LYS A 15 31.50 12.85 -4.70
C LYS A 15 31.79 13.70 -3.46
N ILE A 16 33.06 14.05 -3.21
CA ILE A 16 33.44 14.91 -2.08
C ILE A 16 32.74 16.28 -2.17
N ILE A 17 32.68 16.86 -3.37
CA ILE A 17 32.00 18.14 -3.61
C ILE A 17 30.49 17.99 -3.34
N PHE A 18 29.87 16.93 -3.87
CA PHE A 18 28.45 16.66 -3.70
C PHE A 18 28.08 16.42 -2.23
N GLU A 19 28.89 15.70 -1.46
CA GLU A 19 28.67 15.43 -0.04
C GLU A 19 28.75 16.70 0.84
N GLN A 20 29.44 17.74 0.36
CA GLN A 20 29.51 19.03 1.06
C GLN A 20 28.30 19.93 0.81
N THR A 21 27.48 19.62 -0.21
CA THR A 21 26.31 20.43 -0.58
C THR A 21 25.26 20.44 0.53
N PRO A 22 24.53 21.56 0.72
CA PRO A 22 23.39 21.63 1.63
C PRO A 22 22.35 20.55 1.35
N GLU A 23 22.11 20.24 0.07
CA GLU A 23 21.15 19.23 -0.36
C GLU A 23 21.50 17.83 0.16
N TYR A 24 22.79 17.44 0.09
CA TYR A 24 23.23 16.15 0.62
C TYR A 24 23.14 16.09 2.14
N LYS A 25 23.58 17.15 2.83
CA LYS A 25 23.51 17.22 4.30
C LYS A 25 22.07 17.16 4.80
N ASN A 26 21.16 17.88 4.16
CA ASN A 26 19.73 17.84 4.47
C ASN A 26 19.15 16.44 4.22
N HIS A 27 19.49 15.81 3.09
CA HIS A 27 19.04 14.44 2.78
C HIS A 27 19.51 13.42 3.82
N ILE A 28 20.77 13.51 4.28
CA ILE A 28 21.29 12.64 5.34
C ILE A 28 20.61 12.94 6.69
N GLY A 29 20.43 14.22 7.04
CA GLY A 29 19.71 14.62 8.24
C GLY A 29 18.27 14.09 8.27
N ASP A 30 17.53 14.26 7.18
CA ASP A 30 16.18 13.72 7.02
C ASP A 30 16.16 12.19 7.12
N LYS A 31 17.15 11.51 6.53
CA LYS A 31 17.28 10.05 6.62
C LYS A 31 17.44 9.61 8.07
N GLU A 32 18.34 10.23 8.82
CA GLU A 32 18.59 9.89 10.22
C GLU A 32 17.37 10.21 11.08
N LYS A 33 16.75 11.37 10.88
CA LYS A 33 15.56 11.80 11.62
C LYS A 33 14.37 10.90 11.34
N CYS A 34 14.10 10.56 10.08
CA CYS A 34 13.04 9.64 9.68
C CYS A 34 13.22 8.26 10.33
N LYS A 35 14.45 7.73 10.33
CA LYS A 35 14.77 6.46 10.98
C LYS A 35 14.56 6.55 12.50
N GLN A 36 14.99 7.64 13.12
CA GLN A 36 14.80 7.88 14.54
C GLN A 36 13.31 7.88 14.91
N LEU A 37 12.50 8.68 14.20
CA LEU A 37 11.05 8.75 14.41
C LEU A 37 10.40 7.36 14.32
N PHE A 38 10.79 6.57 13.32
CA PHE A 38 10.23 5.24 13.16
C PHE A 38 10.62 4.31 14.31
N LEU A 39 11.88 4.32 14.74
CA LEU A 39 12.35 3.52 15.87
C LEU A 39 11.68 3.93 17.20
N GLU A 40 11.44 5.22 17.39
CA GLU A 40 10.73 5.76 18.55
C GLU A 40 9.28 5.27 18.56
N ASP A 41 8.54 5.43 17.45
CA ASP A 41 7.17 4.95 17.34
C ASP A 41 7.08 3.42 17.51
N GLN A 42 8.04 2.66 16.98
CA GLN A 42 8.13 1.21 17.20
C GLN A 42 8.37 0.87 18.67
N LYS A 43 9.25 1.60 19.36
CA LYS A 43 9.53 1.40 20.78
C LYS A 43 8.29 1.69 21.60
N MET A 44 7.61 2.82 21.33
CA MET A 44 6.37 3.18 21.99
C MET A 44 5.28 2.13 21.77
N SER A 45 5.15 1.61 20.55
CA SER A 45 4.17 0.57 20.24
C SER A 45 4.40 -0.76 20.95
N LYS A 46 5.62 -1.04 21.43
CA LYS A 46 5.97 -2.26 22.17
C LYS A 46 5.77 -2.17 23.67
N LEU A 47 5.47 -0.99 24.22
CA LEU A 47 5.21 -0.83 25.65
C LEU A 47 3.82 -1.39 25.97
N THR A 48 3.71 -2.13 27.07
CA THR A 48 2.48 -2.84 27.48
C THR A 48 1.27 -1.93 27.65
N ASP A 49 1.48 -0.70 28.14
CA ASP A 49 0.42 0.28 28.42
C ASP A 49 0.37 1.39 27.35
N SER A 50 0.92 1.13 26.17
CA SER A 50 0.92 2.11 25.08
C SER A 50 -0.44 2.21 24.42
N ASN A 51 -0.92 3.44 24.27
CA ASN A 51 -2.09 3.75 23.46
C ASN A 51 -1.75 3.92 21.96
N SER A 52 -0.47 3.82 21.59
CA SER A 52 0.03 4.09 20.25
C SER A 52 0.42 2.80 19.52
N LEU A 53 -0.08 2.61 18.30
CA LEU A 53 0.26 1.51 17.42
C LEU A 53 1.15 2.00 16.27
N CYS A 54 2.31 1.38 16.08
CA CYS A 54 3.19 1.67 14.95
C CYS A 54 3.02 0.60 13.87
N VAL A 55 2.66 1.04 12.67
CA VAL A 55 2.26 0.19 11.55
C VAL A 55 3.04 0.59 10.32
N SER A 56 3.61 -0.40 9.62
CA SER A 56 4.14 -0.22 8.27
C SER A 56 3.34 -1.02 7.26
N PHE A 57 3.09 -0.47 6.09
CA PHE A 57 2.39 -1.16 5.01
C PHE A 57 3.08 -0.93 3.66
N ASP A 58 2.98 -1.92 2.79
CA ASP A 58 3.61 -1.92 1.48
C ASP A 58 2.95 -2.96 0.56
N LEU A 59 2.96 -2.68 -0.73
CA LEU A 59 2.46 -3.60 -1.75
C LEU A 59 3.56 -4.58 -2.13
N GLU A 60 3.32 -5.87 -1.93
CA GLU A 60 4.28 -6.90 -2.35
C GLU A 60 4.41 -6.93 -3.88
N LYS A 61 5.61 -7.28 -4.34
CA LYS A 61 5.83 -7.67 -5.73
C LYS A 61 4.75 -8.65 -6.20
N VAL A 62 4.27 -8.44 -7.43
CA VAL A 62 3.19 -9.25 -8.02
C VAL A 62 3.47 -10.75 -7.90
N LEU A 63 2.54 -11.44 -7.24
CA LEU A 63 2.50 -12.89 -7.13
C LEU A 63 1.86 -13.43 -8.42
N ASN A 64 2.54 -14.32 -9.13
CA ASN A 64 2.06 -14.81 -10.43
C ASN A 64 1.56 -16.24 -10.33
N THR A 65 0.40 -16.55 -10.91
CA THR A 65 -0.11 -17.93 -11.00
C THR A 65 -0.36 -18.35 -12.44
N PRO A 66 0.10 -19.54 -12.87
CA PRO A 66 0.90 -20.51 -12.11
C PRO A 66 2.34 -20.04 -11.78
N HIS A 67 2.76 -20.26 -10.53
CA HIS A 67 4.12 -20.01 -10.01
C HIS A 67 4.93 -21.31 -9.99
N GLY A 68 6.19 -21.25 -10.43
CA GLY A 68 7.11 -22.38 -10.32
C GLY A 68 8.31 -22.26 -11.25
N LYS A 69 9.27 -23.17 -11.09
CA LYS A 69 10.55 -23.19 -11.84
C LYS A 69 10.49 -23.96 -13.18
N SER A 70 9.31 -24.40 -13.61
CA SER A 70 9.17 -25.13 -14.87
C SER A 70 9.37 -24.19 -16.06
N VAL A 71 10.19 -24.59 -17.04
CA VAL A 71 10.46 -23.84 -18.28
C VAL A 71 9.14 -23.55 -19.03
N THR A 72 8.19 -24.47 -18.98
CA THR A 72 6.87 -24.29 -19.63
C THR A 72 6.08 -23.12 -19.05
N LEU A 73 6.30 -22.77 -17.78
CA LEU A 73 5.66 -21.63 -17.12
C LEU A 73 6.35 -20.30 -17.44
N TYR A 74 7.59 -20.31 -17.93
CA TYR A 74 8.37 -19.09 -18.15
C TYR A 74 7.86 -18.27 -19.35
N TYR A 75 7.38 -18.95 -20.40
CA TYR A 75 7.00 -18.32 -21.67
C TYR A 75 5.51 -17.95 -21.79
N SER A 76 4.70 -18.19 -20.76
CA SER A 76 3.25 -17.91 -20.78
C SER A 76 2.93 -16.70 -19.91
N ARG A 77 1.96 -15.87 -20.32
CA ARG A 77 1.39 -14.85 -19.44
C ARG A 77 0.72 -15.53 -18.25
N LYS A 78 0.97 -14.99 -17.07
CA LYS A 78 0.45 -15.52 -15.81
C LYS A 78 -0.64 -14.62 -15.28
N TYR A 79 -1.53 -15.20 -14.50
CA TYR A 79 -2.49 -14.46 -13.71
C TYR A 79 -1.77 -13.69 -12.61
N ALA A 80 -2.02 -12.39 -12.52
CA ALA A 80 -1.49 -11.54 -11.47
C ALA A 80 -2.35 -11.61 -10.21
N TYR A 81 -1.68 -11.78 -9.07
CA TYR A 81 -2.26 -11.80 -7.75
C TYR A 81 -1.49 -10.80 -6.89
N TYR A 82 -2.22 -10.01 -6.12
CA TYR A 82 -1.67 -8.89 -5.36
C TYR A 82 -1.77 -9.17 -3.87
N ASN A 83 -0.82 -8.63 -3.12
CA ASN A 83 -0.79 -8.69 -1.66
C ASN A 83 -0.39 -7.33 -1.10
N GLU A 84 -1.35 -6.60 -0.55
CA GLU A 84 -1.06 -5.42 0.29
C GLU A 84 -0.83 -5.89 1.72
N SER A 85 0.41 -5.76 2.19
CA SER A 85 0.81 -6.25 3.50
C SER A 85 0.80 -5.14 4.54
N ILE A 86 0.34 -5.45 5.75
CA ILE A 86 0.36 -4.52 6.88
C ILE A 86 1.03 -5.21 8.07
N TYR A 87 2.03 -4.57 8.66
CA TYR A 87 2.78 -5.08 9.80
C TYR A 87 2.68 -4.16 11.01
N GLU A 88 2.26 -4.71 12.15
CA GLU A 88 2.21 -4.03 13.44
C GLU A 88 3.48 -4.27 14.25
N SER A 89 4.24 -3.22 14.54
CA SER A 89 5.53 -3.36 15.22
C SER A 89 5.44 -3.74 16.70
N GLY A 90 4.37 -3.34 17.39
CA GLY A 90 4.11 -3.69 18.79
C GLY A 90 3.70 -5.15 18.97
N THR A 91 2.62 -5.54 18.31
CA THR A 91 2.01 -6.88 18.42
C THR A 91 2.73 -7.94 17.58
N ARG A 92 3.50 -7.50 16.56
CA ARG A 92 4.10 -8.32 15.50
C ARG A 92 3.07 -9.03 14.62
N GLU A 93 1.85 -8.50 14.56
CA GLU A 93 0.84 -8.95 13.62
C GLU A 93 1.21 -8.60 12.19
N GLY A 94 1.02 -9.56 11.30
CA GLY A 94 1.10 -9.36 9.86
C GLY A 94 -0.26 -9.68 9.26
N TYR A 95 -0.76 -8.76 8.45
CA TYR A 95 -1.99 -8.90 7.68
C TYR A 95 -1.64 -8.89 6.21
N CYS A 96 -2.27 -9.76 5.44
CA CYS A 96 -2.10 -9.85 4.00
C CYS A 96 -3.49 -9.69 3.37
N TYR A 97 -3.69 -8.62 2.63
CA TYR A 97 -4.93 -8.38 1.88
C TYR A 97 -4.70 -8.78 0.43
N LEU A 98 -5.42 -9.81 -0.01
CA LEU A 98 -5.16 -10.50 -1.27
C LEU A 98 -6.29 -10.32 -2.25
N TRP A 99 -5.96 -10.06 -3.51
CA TRP A 99 -6.94 -10.03 -4.59
C TRP A 99 -6.28 -10.36 -5.93
N GLY A 100 -7.06 -10.84 -6.89
CA GLY A 100 -6.56 -11.07 -8.24
C GLY A 100 -6.76 -9.89 -9.17
N GLU A 101 -6.11 -9.91 -10.33
CA GLU A 101 -6.28 -8.85 -11.36
C GLU A 101 -7.69 -8.79 -11.98
N CYS A 102 -8.52 -9.82 -11.80
CA CYS A 102 -9.95 -9.77 -12.10
C CYS A 102 -10.76 -9.06 -11.01
N ASP A 103 -10.27 -8.99 -9.78
CA ASP A 103 -10.98 -8.36 -8.65
C ASP A 103 -10.67 -6.87 -8.56
N GLY A 104 -9.42 -6.49 -8.79
CA GLY A 104 -9.01 -5.09 -8.69
C GLY A 104 -7.64 -4.86 -9.29
N LYS A 105 -7.32 -3.59 -9.52
CA LYS A 105 -5.97 -3.19 -9.93
C LYS A 105 -5.09 -3.03 -8.69
N ARG A 106 -3.87 -2.54 -8.86
CA ARG A 106 -2.94 -2.22 -7.77
C ARG A 106 -2.79 -0.71 -7.52
N GLY A 107 -3.85 0.05 -7.81
CA GLY A 107 -3.83 1.51 -7.79
C GLY A 107 -4.19 2.08 -6.43
N CYS A 108 -4.13 3.42 -6.33
CA CYS A 108 -4.47 4.13 -5.11
C CYS A 108 -5.86 3.82 -4.52
N ASN A 109 -6.88 3.47 -5.30
CA ASN A 109 -8.20 3.17 -4.71
C ASN A 109 -8.18 1.84 -3.94
N GLU A 110 -7.50 0.83 -4.48
CA GLU A 110 -7.36 -0.47 -3.84
C GLU A 110 -6.55 -0.40 -2.57
N ILE A 111 -5.38 0.26 -2.61
CA ILE A 111 -4.52 0.41 -1.44
C ILE A 111 -5.22 1.20 -0.32
N VAL A 112 -5.92 2.28 -0.67
CA VAL A 112 -6.67 3.09 0.31
C VAL A 112 -7.86 2.31 0.88
N THR A 113 -8.51 1.45 0.10
CA THR A 113 -9.58 0.55 0.60
C THR A 113 -9.02 -0.45 1.61
N VAL A 114 -7.88 -1.10 1.29
CA VAL A 114 -7.21 -2.03 2.20
C VAL A 114 -6.91 -1.36 3.53
N LEU A 115 -6.30 -0.16 3.49
CA LEU A 115 -5.95 0.55 4.71
C LEU A 115 -7.19 1.00 5.50
N PHE A 116 -8.27 1.38 4.83
CA PHE A 116 -9.54 1.70 5.48
C PHE A 116 -10.12 0.49 6.23
N ASN A 117 -10.17 -0.68 5.58
CA ASN A 117 -10.64 -1.93 6.19
C ASN A 117 -9.78 -2.31 7.40
N TYR A 118 -8.46 -2.16 7.29
CA TYR A 118 -7.54 -2.35 8.40
C TYR A 118 -7.82 -1.39 9.57
N LEU A 119 -7.98 -0.10 9.30
CA LEU A 119 -8.27 0.91 10.33
C LEU A 119 -9.60 0.63 11.06
N ILE A 120 -10.65 0.22 10.33
CA ILE A 120 -11.92 -0.23 10.94
C ILE A 120 -11.68 -1.41 11.89
N MET A 121 -10.96 -2.43 11.43
CA MET A 121 -10.64 -3.59 12.26
C MET A 121 -9.83 -3.19 13.51
N VAL A 122 -8.86 -2.27 13.38
CA VAL A 122 -8.07 -1.77 14.51
C VAL A 122 -8.96 -1.02 15.51
N ASP A 123 -9.83 -0.15 15.01
CA ASP A 123 -10.73 0.64 15.85
C ASP A 123 -11.70 -0.24 16.65
N GLN A 124 -12.23 -1.28 16.00
CA GLN A 124 -13.11 -2.28 16.62
C GLN A 124 -12.40 -3.12 17.69
N ARG A 125 -11.08 -3.35 17.55
CA ARG A 125 -10.28 -3.98 18.63
C ARG A 125 -10.29 -3.12 19.89
N GLY A 126 -10.43 -1.79 19.77
CA GLY A 126 -10.56 -0.88 20.90
C GLY A 126 -9.31 -0.75 21.78
N THR A 127 -8.14 -1.15 21.27
CA THR A 127 -6.90 -1.25 22.05
C THR A 127 -5.98 -0.02 21.95
N HIS A 128 -6.14 0.80 20.91
CA HIS A 128 -5.23 1.92 20.64
C HIS A 128 -6.04 3.17 20.28
N THR A 129 -5.56 4.33 20.74
CA THR A 129 -6.17 5.64 20.41
C THR A 129 -5.34 6.43 19.40
N GLU A 130 -4.08 6.03 19.18
CA GLU A 130 -3.16 6.67 18.24
C GLU A 130 -2.55 5.65 17.30
N ILE A 131 -2.58 5.92 15.99
CA ILE A 131 -1.96 5.08 14.96
C ILE A 131 -0.88 5.87 14.22
N ASN A 132 0.33 5.33 14.21
CA ASN A 132 1.48 5.85 13.48
C ASN A 132 1.73 4.95 12.26
N LEU A 133 1.28 5.43 11.10
CA LEU A 133 1.35 4.76 9.81
C LEU A 133 2.63 5.14 9.07
N TYR A 134 3.35 4.15 8.55
CA TYR A 134 4.56 4.31 7.76
C TYR A 134 4.39 3.63 6.40
N SER A 135 4.70 4.34 5.33
CA SER A 135 4.71 3.80 3.98
C SER A 135 5.87 4.36 3.18
N ASP A 136 6.10 3.77 2.02
CA ASP A 136 6.91 4.38 0.98
C ASP A 136 6.29 5.72 0.49
N SER A 137 7.00 6.39 -0.41
CA SER A 137 6.59 7.68 -0.97
C SER A 137 5.88 7.58 -2.34
N CYS A 138 5.34 6.40 -2.71
CA CYS A 138 4.68 6.21 -4.00
C CYS A 138 3.45 7.12 -4.13
N ALA A 139 3.48 8.06 -5.08
CA ALA A 139 2.38 8.99 -5.32
C ALA A 139 1.15 8.28 -5.92
N GLY A 140 1.38 7.26 -6.74
CA GLY A 140 0.33 6.48 -7.40
C GLY A 140 -0.53 5.64 -6.45
N GLN A 141 0.00 5.31 -5.27
CA GLN A 141 -0.62 4.39 -4.30
C GLN A 141 -0.87 5.06 -2.94
N ASN A 142 0.18 5.59 -2.31
CA ASN A 142 0.17 5.94 -0.87
C ASN A 142 0.14 7.45 -0.59
N ARG A 143 0.97 8.22 -1.30
CA ARG A 143 1.16 9.65 -1.06
C ARG A 143 0.27 10.51 -1.96
N ASN A 144 -1.04 10.45 -1.71
CA ASN A 144 -2.04 11.15 -2.53
C ASN A 144 -3.25 11.66 -1.72
N ARG A 145 -4.13 12.40 -2.40
CA ARG A 145 -5.34 13.01 -1.82
C ARG A 145 -6.35 11.99 -1.32
N ALA A 146 -6.42 10.80 -1.94
CA ALA A 146 -7.36 9.75 -1.56
C ALA A 146 -7.03 9.19 -0.18
N MET A 147 -5.74 8.92 0.08
CA MET A 147 -5.25 8.47 1.39
C MET A 147 -5.65 9.42 2.52
N ILE A 148 -5.37 10.72 2.35
CA ILE A 148 -5.72 11.76 3.32
C ILE A 148 -7.24 11.83 3.50
N SER A 149 -8.00 11.79 2.40
CA SER A 149 -9.46 11.89 2.43
C SER A 149 -10.11 10.70 3.14
N MET A 150 -9.57 9.50 2.94
CA MET A 150 -10.00 8.28 3.62
C MET A 150 -9.78 8.39 5.13
N ILE A 151 -8.60 8.86 5.57
CA ILE A 151 -8.32 9.00 7.01
C ILE A 151 -9.26 10.02 7.67
N ILE A 152 -9.51 11.15 7.00
CA ILE A 152 -10.47 12.15 7.48
C ILE A 152 -11.88 11.54 7.58
N HIS A 153 -12.29 10.77 6.59
CA HIS A 153 -13.59 10.09 6.60
C HIS A 153 -13.68 9.07 7.74
N PHE A 154 -12.68 8.21 7.88
CA PHE A 154 -12.56 7.21 8.94
C PHE A 154 -12.67 7.83 10.34
N LEU A 155 -11.90 8.90 10.63
CA LEU A 155 -11.89 9.52 11.96
C LEU A 155 -13.23 10.11 12.40
N LYS A 156 -14.13 10.44 11.47
CA LYS A 156 -15.47 10.93 11.80
C LYS A 156 -16.33 9.86 12.47
N THR A 157 -16.15 8.60 12.08
CA THR A 157 -16.94 7.46 12.56
C THR A 157 -16.15 6.54 13.47
N ALA A 158 -14.83 6.72 13.59
CA ALA A 158 -14.00 5.96 14.51
C ALA A 158 -14.55 6.05 15.94
N ILE A 159 -14.46 4.98 16.70
CA ILE A 159 -14.96 4.86 18.07
C ILE A 159 -13.83 5.16 19.04
N THR A 160 -12.69 4.49 18.86
CA THR A 160 -11.56 4.49 19.81
C THR A 160 -10.40 5.34 19.29
N ILE A 161 -10.10 5.25 18.00
CA ILE A 161 -8.98 5.97 17.40
C ILE A 161 -9.30 7.47 17.32
N THR A 162 -8.40 8.27 17.88
CA THR A 162 -8.52 9.73 17.91
C THR A 162 -7.40 10.44 17.16
N LYS A 163 -6.26 9.78 16.96
CA LYS A 163 -5.09 10.35 16.30
C LYS A 163 -4.53 9.40 15.26
N ILE A 164 -4.22 9.96 14.09
CA ILE A 164 -3.50 9.24 13.04
C ILE A 164 -2.36 10.14 12.57
N LYS A 165 -1.16 9.57 12.47
CA LYS A 165 0.01 10.19 11.85
C LYS A 165 0.45 9.31 10.69
N VAL A 166 0.58 9.89 9.50
CA VAL A 166 1.13 9.21 8.32
C VAL A 166 2.51 9.78 8.04
N THR A 167 3.52 8.91 8.01
CA THR A 167 4.91 9.26 7.71
C THR A 167 5.33 8.57 6.41
N TYR A 168 5.65 9.36 5.39
CA TYR A 168 6.16 8.90 4.11
C TYR A 168 7.68 8.85 4.15
N LEU A 169 8.23 7.64 4.04
CA LEU A 169 9.67 7.40 4.13
C LEU A 169 10.42 7.97 2.92
N LEU A 170 11.70 8.31 3.13
CA LEU A 170 12.57 8.76 2.05
C LEU A 170 12.86 7.64 1.04
N PRO A 171 12.68 7.89 -0.26
CA PRO A 171 12.94 6.88 -1.29
C PRO A 171 14.38 6.33 -1.24
N GLY A 172 14.52 5.00 -1.09
CA GLY A 172 15.81 4.32 -1.05
C GLY A 172 16.46 4.20 0.34
N HIS A 173 15.76 4.61 1.39
CA HIS A 173 16.12 4.34 2.80
C HIS A 173 14.98 3.63 3.54
N THR A 174 14.18 2.88 2.78
CA THR A 174 12.90 2.26 3.12
C THR A 174 13.05 0.80 3.57
N MET A 175 13.93 0.50 4.53
CA MET A 175 13.88 -0.84 5.13
C MET A 175 12.78 -0.84 6.20
N MET A 176 11.62 -1.39 5.86
CA MET A 176 10.45 -1.44 6.73
C MET A 176 10.27 -2.84 7.33
N PRO A 177 9.68 -2.96 8.54
CA PRO A 177 9.27 -4.24 9.10
C PRO A 177 8.34 -5.04 8.18
N VAL A 178 7.51 -4.38 7.37
CA VAL A 178 6.64 -5.06 6.39
C VAL A 178 7.44 -5.83 5.34
N ASP A 179 8.64 -5.39 4.97
CA ASP A 179 9.53 -6.13 4.04
C ASP A 179 9.88 -7.54 4.55
N SER A 180 9.81 -7.75 5.88
CA SER A 180 9.99 -9.07 6.48
C SER A 180 8.84 -10.03 6.15
N ILE A 181 7.62 -9.50 5.92
CA ILE A 181 6.48 -10.29 5.43
C ILE A 181 6.81 -10.80 4.04
N HIS A 182 7.16 -9.90 3.12
CA HIS A 182 7.48 -10.23 1.72
C HIS A 182 8.66 -11.21 1.63
N SER A 183 9.75 -10.94 2.35
CA SER A 183 10.92 -11.83 2.41
C SER A 183 10.57 -13.24 2.92
N THR A 184 9.66 -13.32 3.89
CA THR A 184 9.20 -14.60 4.44
C THR A 184 8.33 -15.36 3.44
N ILE A 185 7.39 -14.67 2.78
CA ILE A 185 6.53 -15.24 1.73
C ILE A 185 7.38 -15.73 0.57
N GLU A 186 8.26 -14.89 0.04
CA GLU A 186 9.14 -15.21 -1.09
C GLU A 186 9.99 -16.46 -0.79
N SER A 187 10.61 -16.50 0.39
CA SER A 187 11.39 -17.66 0.84
C SER A 187 10.53 -18.92 0.95
N PHE A 188 9.32 -18.79 1.50
CA PHE A 188 8.39 -19.90 1.66
C PHE A 188 7.94 -20.47 0.30
N VAL A 189 7.66 -19.63 -0.70
CA VAL A 189 7.12 -20.07 -2.00
C VAL A 189 8.19 -20.37 -3.05
N ARG A 190 9.45 -19.99 -2.82
CA ARG A 190 10.58 -20.14 -3.76
C ARG A 190 10.72 -21.55 -4.36
N ASN A 191 10.48 -22.58 -3.56
CA ASN A 191 10.61 -23.98 -3.96
C ASN A 191 9.26 -24.72 -4.01
N LYS A 192 8.15 -23.98 -4.02
CA LYS A 192 6.80 -24.52 -4.16
C LYS A 192 6.24 -24.17 -5.53
N ILE A 193 5.32 -25.00 -6.00
CA ILE A 193 4.51 -24.68 -7.17
C ILE A 193 3.17 -24.18 -6.65
N VAL A 194 2.71 -23.05 -7.18
CA VAL A 194 1.36 -22.53 -6.94
C VAL A 194 0.63 -22.63 -8.27
N TRP A 195 -0.32 -23.55 -8.37
CA TRP A 195 -1.02 -23.88 -9.60
C TRP A 195 -2.20 -22.98 -9.88
N ALA A 196 -2.85 -22.44 -8.84
CA ALA A 196 -4.07 -21.65 -8.99
C ALA A 196 -4.17 -20.48 -8.00
N PRO A 197 -4.87 -19.38 -8.36
CA PRO A 197 -5.02 -18.22 -7.48
C PRO A 197 -5.57 -18.57 -6.09
N SER A 198 -6.50 -19.54 -6.02
CA SER A 198 -7.09 -20.03 -4.77
C SER A 198 -6.09 -20.62 -3.76
N GLU A 199 -4.87 -20.95 -4.20
CA GLU A 199 -3.83 -21.49 -3.31
C GLU A 199 -3.07 -20.41 -2.55
N TRP A 200 -3.00 -19.17 -3.07
CA TRP A 200 -2.23 -18.09 -2.45
C TRP A 200 -2.64 -17.79 -1.01
N PRO A 201 -3.94 -17.70 -0.65
CA PRO A 201 -4.34 -17.45 0.73
C PRO A 201 -3.76 -18.46 1.72
N THR A 202 -3.76 -19.75 1.34
CA THR A 202 -3.19 -20.81 2.17
C THR A 202 -1.67 -20.73 2.22
N MET A 203 -1.01 -20.41 1.10
CA MET A 203 0.45 -20.24 1.07
C MET A 203 0.90 -19.10 1.98
N LEU A 204 0.23 -17.95 1.92
CA LEU A 204 0.59 -16.77 2.71
C LEU A 204 0.28 -16.99 4.19
N THR A 205 -0.87 -17.55 4.53
CA THR A 205 -1.21 -17.89 5.93
C THR A 205 -0.11 -18.72 6.60
N ASN A 206 0.41 -19.72 5.89
CA ASN A 206 1.42 -20.66 6.40
C ASN A 206 2.87 -20.21 6.18
N ALA A 207 3.11 -19.06 5.55
CA ALA A 207 4.47 -18.59 5.28
C ALA A 207 5.25 -18.29 6.56
N ARG A 208 4.57 -17.85 7.62
CA ARG A 208 5.18 -17.50 8.90
C ARG A 208 4.60 -18.33 10.04
N ASN A 209 5.44 -19.10 10.73
CA ASN A 209 5.01 -19.86 11.92
C ASN A 209 5.17 -19.08 13.24
N LYS A 210 6.18 -18.22 13.35
CA LYS A 210 6.49 -17.44 14.56
C LYS A 210 6.42 -15.93 14.28
N PRO A 211 5.85 -15.10 15.17
CA PRO A 211 5.18 -15.50 16.42
C PRO A 211 3.84 -16.21 16.20
N ARG A 212 3.20 -15.98 15.05
CA ARG A 212 2.00 -16.69 14.57
C ARG A 212 1.84 -16.48 13.05
N ASN A 213 0.92 -17.25 12.47
CA ASN A 213 0.50 -17.14 11.07
C ASN A 213 0.04 -15.72 10.71
N TYR A 214 0.13 -15.39 9.42
CA TYR A 214 -0.42 -14.12 8.93
C TYR A 214 -1.95 -14.17 8.90
N ASN A 215 -2.58 -13.03 9.19
CA ASN A 215 -4.02 -12.85 9.03
C ASN A 215 -4.29 -12.53 7.57
N VAL A 216 -4.86 -13.48 6.83
CA VAL A 216 -5.13 -13.32 5.40
C VAL A 216 -6.57 -12.93 5.17
N ASN A 217 -6.78 -11.84 4.43
CA ASN A 217 -8.09 -11.37 4.00
C ASN A 217 -8.14 -11.39 2.47
N VAL A 218 -9.05 -12.17 1.88
CA VAL A 218 -9.23 -12.22 0.43
C VAL A 218 -10.32 -11.23 0.05
N LEU A 219 -10.01 -10.30 -0.84
CA LEU A 219 -10.90 -9.27 -1.36
C LEU A 219 -11.39 -9.65 -2.76
N ASN A 220 -12.61 -9.25 -3.06
CA ASN A 220 -13.24 -9.35 -4.37
C ASN A 220 -13.52 -7.94 -4.94
N TYR A 221 -13.95 -7.88 -6.20
CA TYR A 221 -14.24 -6.60 -6.87
C TYR A 221 -15.22 -5.69 -6.12
N GLY A 222 -16.17 -6.26 -5.39
CA GLY A 222 -17.20 -5.54 -4.65
C GLY A 222 -16.69 -4.86 -3.38
N ASP A 223 -15.51 -5.23 -2.90
CA ASP A 223 -14.91 -4.65 -1.69
C ASP A 223 -14.26 -3.29 -1.96
N PHE A 224 -13.88 -3.00 -3.21
CA PHE A 224 -13.13 -1.80 -3.57
C PHE A 224 -14.00 -0.56 -3.73
N MET A 225 -13.53 0.57 -3.18
CA MET A 225 -14.26 1.84 -3.16
C MET A 225 -13.50 2.95 -3.92
N ASP A 226 -14.23 3.86 -4.58
CA ASP A 226 -13.67 4.96 -5.37
C ASP A 226 -13.30 6.17 -4.50
N TRP A 227 -12.16 6.03 -3.81
CA TRP A 227 -11.59 7.07 -2.95
C TRP A 227 -11.04 8.27 -3.73
N LYS A 228 -10.58 8.07 -4.97
CA LYS A 228 -10.10 9.16 -5.84
C LYS A 228 -11.23 10.14 -6.11
N ASN A 229 -12.40 9.67 -6.55
CA ASN A 229 -13.55 10.54 -6.77
C ASN A 229 -14.02 11.19 -5.46
N PHE A 230 -14.14 10.42 -4.38
CA PHE A 230 -14.47 10.96 -3.05
C PHE A 230 -13.54 12.09 -2.61
N SER A 231 -12.23 11.93 -2.86
CA SER A 231 -11.21 12.92 -2.47
C SER A 231 -11.32 14.24 -3.23
N GLN A 232 -11.84 14.24 -4.46
CA GLN A 232 -12.01 15.48 -5.22
C GLN A 232 -13.08 16.38 -4.59
N ALA A 233 -14.11 15.79 -3.98
CA ALA A 233 -15.14 16.51 -3.26
C ALA A 233 -14.66 17.01 -1.89
N LEU A 234 -13.91 16.19 -1.16
CA LEU A 234 -13.45 16.51 0.20
C LEU A 234 -12.20 17.41 0.20
N LEU A 235 -11.23 17.16 -0.68
CA LEU A 235 -9.97 17.92 -0.78
C LEU A 235 -9.78 18.43 -2.22
N PRO A 236 -10.56 19.43 -2.65
CA PRO A 236 -10.49 19.99 -3.99
C PRO A 236 -9.13 20.60 -4.34
N ALA A 237 -8.85 20.72 -5.64
CA ALA A 237 -7.56 21.18 -6.20
C ALA A 237 -7.09 22.56 -5.69
N LYS A 238 -8.01 23.41 -5.20
CA LYS A 238 -7.69 24.71 -4.60
C LYS A 238 -6.74 24.61 -3.40
N PHE A 239 -6.72 23.47 -2.71
CA PHE A 239 -5.71 23.17 -1.70
C PHE A 239 -4.41 22.77 -2.40
N LYS A 240 -3.45 23.69 -2.38
CA LYS A 240 -2.13 23.56 -3.03
C LYS A 240 -1.18 22.69 -2.19
N ILE A 241 -1.59 21.47 -1.87
CA ILE A 241 -0.75 20.50 -1.15
C ILE A 241 0.34 20.01 -2.10
N ASN A 242 1.61 20.23 -1.74
CA ASN A 242 2.73 19.66 -2.48
C ASN A 242 2.98 18.22 -2.05
N PHE A 243 2.42 17.25 -2.77
CA PHE A 243 2.59 15.84 -2.45
C PHE A 243 4.04 15.34 -2.62
N ASN A 244 4.82 15.92 -3.53
CA ASN A 244 6.18 15.45 -3.81
C ASN A 244 7.13 15.67 -2.61
N SER A 245 6.97 16.78 -1.90
CA SER A 245 7.73 17.11 -0.70
C SER A 245 7.06 16.66 0.59
N LEU A 246 5.82 16.15 0.55
CA LEU A 246 5.09 15.74 1.75
C LEU A 246 5.81 14.61 2.47
N ARG A 247 6.00 14.75 3.78
CA ARG A 247 6.68 13.76 4.64
C ARG A 247 5.80 13.29 5.78
N VAL A 248 5.11 14.19 6.47
CA VAL A 248 4.23 13.83 7.58
C VAL A 248 2.87 14.48 7.43
N VAL A 249 1.81 13.73 7.72
CA VAL A 249 0.45 14.26 7.85
C VAL A 249 -0.11 13.85 9.20
N GLN A 250 -0.66 14.80 9.94
CA GLN A 250 -1.24 14.58 11.27
C GLN A 250 -2.73 14.90 11.26
N PHE A 251 -3.49 13.98 11.85
CA PHE A 251 -4.93 14.05 11.97
C PHE A 251 -5.35 13.85 13.43
N HIS A 252 -6.39 14.58 13.84
CA HIS A 252 -6.96 14.44 15.17
C HIS A 252 -8.47 14.57 15.11
N LYS A 253 -9.20 13.58 15.63
CA LYS A 253 -10.67 13.48 15.52
C LYS A 253 -11.41 14.74 15.97
N ASN A 254 -10.99 15.33 17.09
CA ASN A 254 -11.61 16.52 17.68
C ASN A 254 -10.95 17.85 17.26
N ASN A 255 -10.04 17.83 16.28
CA ASN A 255 -9.43 19.04 15.74
C ASN A 255 -9.67 19.08 14.22
N PRO A 256 -10.37 20.10 13.71
CA PRO A 256 -10.64 20.20 12.27
C PRO A 256 -9.38 20.51 11.46
N ILE A 257 -8.25 20.84 12.11
CA ILE A 257 -6.99 21.16 11.43
C ILE A 257 -6.24 19.86 11.09
N VAL A 258 -6.01 19.65 9.80
CA VAL A 258 -5.05 18.67 9.28
C VAL A 258 -3.73 19.37 9.02
N LYS A 259 -2.65 18.84 9.59
CA LYS A 259 -1.30 19.40 9.45
C LYS A 259 -0.49 18.60 8.43
N PHE A 260 0.06 19.29 7.46
CA PHE A 260 0.95 18.75 6.41
C PHE A 260 2.35 19.29 6.67
N GLN A 261 3.34 18.41 6.78
CA GLN A 261 4.73 18.77 7.05
C GLN A 261 5.63 18.27 5.92
N TYR A 262 6.54 19.13 5.46
CA TYR A 262 7.39 18.92 4.28
C TYR A 262 8.84 18.54 4.62
N GLY A 263 9.07 18.05 5.84
CA GLY A 263 10.34 17.54 6.35
C GLY A 263 10.09 16.71 7.62
N PHE A 264 11.15 16.16 8.24
CA PHE A 264 10.99 15.33 9.45
C PHE A 264 11.32 16.06 10.75
N PHE A 265 11.79 17.30 10.67
CA PHE A 265 12.11 18.13 11.83
C PHE A 265 10.92 18.98 12.25
N GLU A 266 10.85 19.35 13.53
CA GLU A 266 9.70 20.11 14.09
C GLU A 266 9.57 21.51 13.49
N ASP A 267 10.69 22.10 13.07
CA ASP A 267 10.79 23.41 12.42
C ASP A 267 10.64 23.36 10.89
N SER A 268 10.37 22.17 10.33
CA SER A 268 10.11 22.02 8.90
C SER A 268 8.87 22.79 8.45
N ASP A 269 8.88 23.23 7.20
CA ASP A 269 7.73 23.88 6.57
C ASP A 269 6.46 23.06 6.77
N ASN A 270 5.41 23.75 7.19
CA ASN A 270 4.11 23.16 7.40
C ASN A 270 3.01 23.93 6.67
N TYR A 271 1.93 23.22 6.38
CA TYR A 271 0.70 23.76 5.82
C TYR A 271 -0.47 23.18 6.61
N GLU A 272 -1.39 24.04 7.03
CA GLU A 272 -2.54 23.64 7.82
C GLU A 272 -3.83 23.86 7.02
N ILE A 273 -4.67 22.84 6.95
CA ILE A 273 -6.02 22.94 6.36
C ILE A 273 -7.04 22.74 7.46
N ASN A 274 -7.90 23.74 7.65
CA ASN A 274 -9.07 23.61 8.52
C ASN A 274 -10.25 23.03 7.72
N MET A 275 -10.65 21.82 8.08
CA MET A 275 -11.67 21.03 7.41
C MET A 275 -13.10 21.56 7.60
N ASP A 276 -13.36 22.38 8.62
CA ASP A 276 -14.69 22.97 8.84
C ASP A 276 -15.10 23.94 7.73
N PHE A 277 -14.13 24.56 7.04
CA PHE A 277 -14.41 25.44 5.91
C PHE A 277 -14.85 24.68 4.65
N ILE A 278 -14.58 23.38 4.56
CA ILE A 278 -14.87 22.53 3.40
C ILE A 278 -16.31 22.00 3.45
N ILE A 279 -16.79 21.69 4.66
CA ILE A 279 -18.11 21.07 4.91
C ILE A 279 -19.26 22.10 4.81
N ARG A 280 -18.97 23.38 4.54
CA ARG A 280 -20.00 24.45 4.51
C ARG A 280 -20.92 24.40 3.29
N SER A 281 -20.51 23.81 2.17
CA SER A 281 -21.41 23.68 1.01
C SER A 281 -22.32 22.46 1.18
N ARG A 282 -23.63 22.63 0.91
CA ARG A 282 -24.63 21.57 1.06
C ARG A 282 -24.32 20.34 0.20
N ALA A 283 -23.72 20.55 -0.97
CA ALA A 283 -23.29 19.49 -1.89
C ALA A 283 -22.10 18.69 -1.34
N ASN A 284 -21.07 19.35 -0.82
CA ASN A 284 -19.92 18.66 -0.24
C ASN A 284 -20.31 17.90 1.03
N LYS A 285 -21.22 18.46 1.84
CA LYS A 285 -21.73 17.78 3.03
C LYS A 285 -22.42 16.45 2.67
N ALA A 286 -23.28 16.44 1.65
CA ALA A 286 -23.97 15.23 1.22
C ALA A 286 -23.01 14.15 0.67
N ILE A 287 -21.99 14.53 -0.10
CA ILE A 287 -20.99 13.56 -0.61
C ILE A 287 -20.19 12.96 0.55
N VAL A 288 -19.79 13.81 1.50
CA VAL A 288 -19.00 13.42 2.65
C VAL A 288 -19.80 12.53 3.61
N GLU A 289 -21.11 12.75 3.75
CA GLU A 289 -22.03 11.90 4.51
C GLU A 289 -22.30 10.56 3.80
N LYS A 290 -22.41 10.57 2.47
CA LYS A 290 -22.65 9.36 1.67
C LYS A 290 -21.44 8.41 1.66
N GLY A 291 -20.22 8.95 1.77
CA GLY A 291 -18.99 8.17 1.66
C GLY A 291 -18.62 7.85 0.20
N PRO A 292 -17.54 7.07 -0.03
CA PRO A 292 -17.15 6.66 -1.37
C PRO A 292 -18.19 5.69 -1.98
N THR A 293 -18.20 5.56 -3.30
CA THR A 293 -19.01 4.56 -4.01
C THR A 293 -18.18 3.32 -4.35
N PRO A 294 -18.81 2.17 -4.69
CA PRO A 294 -18.08 1.03 -5.23
C PRO A 294 -17.23 1.44 -6.45
N LEU A 295 -16.01 0.94 -6.52
CA LEU A 295 -15.06 1.19 -7.60
C LEU A 295 -15.39 0.39 -8.84
N TYR A 296 -15.79 -0.87 -8.64
CA TYR A 296 -16.08 -1.83 -9.70
C TYR A 296 -17.55 -2.25 -9.62
N ALA A 297 -18.21 -2.29 -10.78
CA ALA A 297 -19.57 -2.81 -10.88
C ALA A 297 -19.60 -4.34 -11.09
N GLU A 298 -18.54 -4.88 -11.65
CA GLU A 298 -18.32 -6.30 -11.91
C GLU A 298 -16.81 -6.61 -11.94
N GLU A 299 -16.47 -7.90 -11.95
CA GLU A 299 -15.11 -8.39 -12.19
C GLU A 299 -14.49 -7.78 -13.46
N LEU A 300 -13.23 -7.40 -13.34
CA LEU A 300 -12.38 -6.98 -14.43
C LEU A 300 -12.08 -8.14 -15.37
N LYS A 301 -11.94 -7.81 -16.65
CA LYS A 301 -11.65 -8.78 -17.71
C LYS A 301 -10.14 -8.87 -17.94
N LEU A 302 -9.67 -10.08 -18.23
CA LEU A 302 -8.31 -10.31 -18.72
C LEU A 302 -8.13 -9.88 -20.18
N SER A 303 -6.89 -9.63 -20.58
CA SER A 303 -6.55 -9.56 -22.00
C SER A 303 -6.82 -10.90 -22.68
N LEU A 304 -7.32 -10.89 -23.92
CA LEU A 304 -7.53 -12.14 -24.68
C LEU A 304 -6.22 -12.95 -24.80
N ALA A 305 -5.08 -12.27 -24.95
CA ALA A 305 -3.78 -12.93 -25.06
C ALA A 305 -3.40 -13.69 -23.78
N LYS A 306 -3.60 -13.08 -22.61
CA LYS A 306 -3.36 -13.74 -21.31
C LYS A 306 -4.31 -14.91 -21.09
N TYR A 307 -5.60 -14.70 -21.36
CA TYR A 307 -6.58 -15.77 -21.24
C TYR A 307 -6.23 -16.99 -22.12
N LYS A 308 -5.82 -16.76 -23.38
CA LYS A 308 -5.37 -17.83 -24.29
C LYS A 308 -4.15 -18.58 -23.74
N ASP A 309 -3.15 -17.87 -23.21
CA ASP A 309 -1.97 -18.52 -22.62
C ASP A 309 -2.37 -19.41 -21.41
N LEU A 310 -3.25 -18.92 -20.53
CA LEU A 310 -3.73 -19.68 -19.37
C LEU A 310 -4.60 -20.89 -19.79
N GLN A 311 -5.46 -20.71 -20.79
CA GLN A 311 -6.25 -21.78 -21.39
C GLN A 311 -5.34 -22.84 -22.03
N ASP A 312 -4.29 -22.45 -22.74
CA ASP A 312 -3.32 -23.35 -23.35
C ASP A 312 -2.58 -24.19 -22.30
N LEU A 313 -2.21 -23.60 -21.16
CA LEU A 313 -1.62 -24.33 -20.03
C LEU A 313 -2.57 -25.36 -19.43
N CYS A 314 -3.88 -25.07 -19.41
CA CYS A 314 -4.91 -26.04 -19.01
C CYS A 314 -5.04 -27.16 -20.04
N ASN A 315 -5.18 -26.82 -21.33
CA ASN A 315 -5.35 -27.77 -22.43
C ASN A 315 -4.15 -28.74 -22.56
N LYS A 316 -2.93 -28.25 -22.32
CA LYS A 316 -1.70 -29.06 -22.33
C LYS A 316 -1.49 -29.86 -21.04
N ASN A 317 -2.43 -29.80 -20.08
CA ASN A 317 -2.33 -30.40 -18.74
C ASN A 317 -1.06 -30.01 -17.98
N VAL A 318 -0.52 -28.81 -18.25
CA VAL A 318 0.58 -28.24 -17.46
C VAL A 318 0.04 -27.83 -16.10
N ILE A 319 -1.12 -27.16 -16.08
CA ILE A 319 -1.90 -26.92 -14.87
C ILE A 319 -2.69 -28.20 -14.56
N PRO A 320 -2.68 -28.72 -13.31
CA PRO A 320 -3.48 -29.87 -12.94
C PRO A 320 -4.99 -29.66 -13.16
N ASN A 321 -5.68 -30.68 -13.66
CA ASN A 321 -7.09 -30.60 -14.07
C ASN A 321 -8.03 -30.03 -13.00
N ARG A 322 -7.76 -30.30 -11.71
CA ARG A 322 -8.55 -29.77 -10.59
C ARG A 322 -8.64 -28.25 -10.53
N TYR A 323 -7.69 -27.53 -11.15
CA TYR A 323 -7.64 -26.07 -11.17
C TYR A 323 -8.11 -25.45 -12.49
N HIS A 324 -8.46 -26.25 -13.51
CA HIS A 324 -8.80 -25.72 -14.84
C HIS A 324 -9.98 -24.75 -14.79
N GLN A 325 -10.99 -25.03 -13.97
CA GLN A 325 -12.18 -24.19 -13.86
C GLN A 325 -11.89 -22.78 -13.35
N GLU A 326 -10.88 -22.60 -12.49
CA GLU A 326 -10.50 -21.27 -12.00
C GLU A 326 -10.02 -20.37 -13.14
N TYR A 327 -9.32 -20.94 -14.12
CA TYR A 327 -8.81 -20.18 -15.27
C TYR A 327 -9.84 -20.05 -16.40
N LEU A 328 -10.54 -21.12 -16.72
CA LEU A 328 -11.48 -21.16 -17.84
C LEU A 328 -12.76 -20.35 -17.60
N SER A 329 -13.06 -20.02 -16.34
CA SER A 329 -14.20 -19.16 -15.98
C SER A 329 -13.88 -17.65 -16.02
N MET A 330 -12.61 -17.26 -16.18
CA MET A 330 -12.20 -15.85 -16.16
C MET A 330 -12.75 -15.09 -17.37
N LYS A 331 -13.41 -13.96 -17.09
CA LYS A 331 -13.87 -13.04 -18.15
C LYS A 331 -12.67 -12.44 -18.88
N HIS A 332 -12.81 -12.23 -20.19
CA HIS A 332 -11.74 -11.71 -21.04
C HIS A 332 -12.29 -10.83 -22.17
N ASP A 333 -11.43 -9.96 -22.73
CA ASP A 333 -11.79 -9.03 -23.80
C ASP A 333 -10.60 -8.78 -24.74
N GLU A 334 -10.87 -8.58 -26.02
CA GLU A 334 -9.87 -8.22 -27.03
C GLU A 334 -9.33 -6.79 -26.85
N ASN A 335 -10.14 -5.91 -26.26
CA ASN A 335 -9.78 -4.51 -26.08
C ASN A 335 -8.96 -4.25 -24.80
N VAL A 336 -8.89 -5.23 -23.91
CA VAL A 336 -8.05 -5.14 -22.71
C VAL A 336 -6.60 -5.39 -23.12
N ARG A 337 -5.77 -4.36 -22.96
CA ARG A 337 -4.33 -4.48 -23.20
C ARG A 337 -3.69 -5.28 -22.07
N ASP A 338 -2.82 -6.19 -22.46
CA ASP A 338 -1.93 -6.86 -21.53
C ASP A 338 -0.86 -5.85 -21.10
N ALA A 339 -1.05 -5.23 -19.94
CA ALA A 339 0.06 -4.59 -19.26
C ALA A 339 0.87 -5.72 -18.62
N LEU A 340 2.12 -5.90 -19.03
CA LEU A 340 3.08 -6.57 -18.15
C LEU A 340 2.98 -5.84 -16.82
N ALA A 341 2.87 -6.57 -15.71
CA ALA A 341 2.94 -5.95 -14.38
C ALA A 341 4.19 -5.06 -14.40
N GLU A 342 4.02 -3.74 -14.26
CA GLU A 342 5.18 -2.85 -14.31
C GLU A 342 6.13 -3.38 -13.26
N THR A 343 7.29 -3.84 -13.72
CA THR A 343 8.38 -4.11 -12.81
C THR A 343 8.60 -2.81 -12.05
N ASP A 344 8.87 -2.91 -10.74
CA ASP A 344 9.14 -1.73 -9.90
C ASP A 344 10.31 -0.86 -10.44
N GLU A 345 10.98 -1.32 -11.50
CA GLU A 345 11.98 -0.63 -12.32
C GLU A 345 11.42 0.47 -13.23
N ASP A 346 10.13 0.45 -13.62
CA ASP A 346 9.59 1.37 -14.64
C ASP A 346 8.80 2.57 -14.07
N GLU A 347 8.63 2.67 -12.74
CA GLU A 347 8.04 3.84 -12.07
C GLU A 347 9.06 4.98 -11.82
N GLU A 348 10.26 4.90 -12.42
CA GLU A 348 11.37 5.85 -12.24
C GLU A 348 11.39 7.04 -13.23
N ASN A 349 10.30 7.33 -13.96
CA ASN A 349 10.23 8.50 -14.85
C ASN A 349 9.31 9.62 -14.37
#